data_AF-L7PBC2-F1
#
_entry.id   AF-L7PBC2-F1
#
_cell.length_a   1.000
_cell.length_b   1.000
_cell.length_c   1.000
_cell.angle_alpha   90.00
_cell.angle_beta   90.00
_cell.angle_gamma   90.00
#
_symmetry.space_group_name_H-M   'P 1'
#
loop_
_entity.id
_entity.type
_entity.pdbx_description
1 polymer ?
#
loop_
_entity_poly.entity_id
_entity_poly.type
_entity_poly.pdbx_seq_one_letter_code
_entity_poly.pdbx_strand_id
1 'polypeptide(L)'
;MLTLSMWFMVSFLVPMLVMMLATILSKKMINDREKSFPLECGFDPKSSVGMPFSLGFFLIAVIFLIFDIEIALILPIVIILKSSNLMIWTSATLFFIMVLLGGLYHEWNQGALQWAE
;
A
#
# COMPACT_ATOMS: atom_id res chain seq x y z
N MET A 1 -25.42 8.46 -12.25
CA MET A 1 -24.47 9.55 -11.89
C MET A 1 -24.82 10.17 -10.54
N LEU A 2 -26.03 10.73 -10.37
CA LEU A 2 -26.42 11.40 -9.11
C LEU A 2 -26.50 10.46 -7.90
N THR A 3 -26.92 9.22 -8.10
CA THR A 3 -26.90 8.18 -7.04
C THR A 3 -25.47 7.83 -6.62
N LEU A 4 -24.55 7.73 -7.57
CA LEU A 4 -23.14 7.40 -7.32
C LEU A 4 -22.43 8.51 -6.54
N SER A 5 -22.68 9.78 -6.88
CA SER A 5 -22.19 10.91 -6.08
C SER A 5 -22.77 10.93 -4.67
N MET A 6 -24.03 10.51 -4.48
CA MET A 6 -24.63 10.41 -3.14
C MET A 6 -23.91 9.37 -2.27
N TRP A 7 -23.58 8.20 -2.82
CA TRP A 7 -22.83 7.16 -2.10
C TRP A 7 -21.43 7.64 -1.67
N PHE A 8 -20.72 8.35 -2.54
CA PHE A 8 -19.41 8.94 -2.20
C PHE A 8 -19.51 10.02 -1.12
N MET A 9 -20.57 10.85 -1.14
CA MET A 9 -20.78 11.84 -0.09
C MET A 9 -21.05 11.18 1.26
N VAL A 10 -21.88 10.14 1.30
CA VAL A 10 -22.20 9.41 2.54
C VAL A 10 -20.96 8.73 3.13
N SER A 11 -20.12 8.10 2.30
CA SER A 11 -18.92 7.40 2.79
C SER A 11 -17.88 8.32 3.42
N PHE A 12 -17.82 9.59 3.01
CA PHE A 12 -16.95 10.59 3.62
C PHE A 12 -17.58 11.26 4.86
N LEU A 13 -18.89 11.55 4.81
CA LEU A 13 -19.60 12.25 5.89
C LEU A 13 -19.68 11.42 7.17
N VAL A 14 -19.90 10.10 7.07
CA VAL A 14 -20.09 9.24 8.25
C VAL A 14 -18.84 9.19 9.14
N PRO A 15 -17.62 8.86 8.65
CA PRO A 15 -16.41 8.89 9.47
C PRO A 15 -16.11 10.28 10.04
N MET A 16 -16.38 11.34 9.27
CA MET A 16 -16.13 12.71 9.71
C MET A 16 -17.04 13.11 10.87
N LEU A 17 -18.34 12.74 10.83
CA LEU A 17 -19.27 12.96 11.93
C LEU A 17 -18.87 12.16 13.18
N VAL A 18 -18.48 10.90 13.02
CA VAL A 18 -18.01 10.07 14.14
C VAL A 18 -16.75 10.68 14.78
N MET A 19 -15.79 11.15 13.97
CA MET A 19 -14.59 11.81 14.47
C MET A 19 -14.92 13.13 15.19
N MET A 20 -15.82 13.94 14.63
CA MET A 20 -16.27 15.18 15.30
C MET A 20 -16.95 14.89 16.64
N LEU A 21 -17.89 13.94 16.68
CA LEU A 21 -18.54 13.54 17.92
C LEU A 21 -17.52 13.03 18.95
N ALA A 22 -16.57 12.19 18.53
CA ALA A 22 -15.51 11.72 19.41
C ALA A 22 -14.66 12.87 19.97
N THR A 23 -14.33 13.89 19.17
CA THR A 23 -13.57 15.05 19.66
C THR A 23 -14.37 15.94 20.61
N ILE A 24 -15.68 16.10 20.40
CA ILE A 24 -16.56 16.90 21.27
C ILE A 24 -16.85 16.17 22.59
N LEU A 25 -17.09 14.86 22.52
CA LEU A 25 -17.33 14.01 23.69
C LEU A 25 -16.05 13.72 24.47
N SER A 26 -14.89 13.78 23.82
CA SER A 26 -13.61 13.61 24.49
C SER A 26 -13.40 14.74 25.49
N LYS A 27 -13.38 14.36 26.77
CA LYS A 27 -12.99 15.27 27.85
C LYS A 27 -11.48 15.51 27.75
N LYS A 28 -11.07 16.42 26.87
CA LYS A 28 -9.70 16.94 26.81
C LYS A 28 -9.49 17.86 28.02
N MET A 29 -9.39 17.25 29.20
CA MET A 29 -8.95 17.93 30.41
C MET A 29 -7.58 18.52 30.09
N ILE A 30 -7.48 19.85 30.25
CA ILE A 30 -6.30 20.72 30.40
C ILE A 30 -4.97 20.10 29.96
N ASN A 31 -4.25 20.85 29.13
CA ASN A 31 -2.95 20.53 28.55
C ASN A 31 -1.89 20.19 29.63
N ASP A 32 -1.99 19.00 30.24
CA ASP A 32 -1.09 18.49 31.25
C ASP A 32 0.24 18.18 30.57
N ARG A 33 1.30 18.86 31.01
CA ARG A 33 2.66 18.73 30.49
C ARG A 33 3.12 17.27 30.43
N GLU A 34 2.70 16.45 31.39
CA GLU A 34 3.00 15.02 31.48
C GLU A 34 2.36 14.20 30.35
N LYS A 35 1.15 14.56 29.88
CA LYS A 35 0.51 13.89 28.73
C LYS A 35 1.12 14.29 27.39
N SER A 36 1.76 15.46 27.34
CA SER A 36 2.49 15.93 26.16
C SER A 36 3.94 15.42 26.10
N PHE A 37 4.41 14.70 27.12
CA PHE A 37 5.74 14.13 27.15
C PHE A 37 5.73 12.70 26.55
N PRO A 38 6.78 12.28 25.83
CA PRO A 38 6.92 10.89 25.41
C PRO A 38 6.89 9.96 26.63
N LEU A 39 5.90 9.06 26.65
CA LEU A 39 5.62 8.16 27.77
C LEU A 39 6.83 7.28 28.12
N GLU A 40 7.34 7.49 29.33
CA GLU A 40 8.19 6.70 30.26
C GLU A 40 9.15 5.62 29.79
N CYS A 41 9.33 5.37 28.50
CA CYS A 41 10.40 4.49 28.06
C CYS A 41 11.79 5.07 28.40
N GLY A 42 11.87 6.30 28.95
CA GLY A 42 13.10 6.92 29.48
C GLY A 42 14.13 7.25 28.40
N PHE A 43 13.83 6.87 27.17
CA PHE A 43 14.57 7.24 25.99
C PHE A 43 14.01 8.56 25.50
N ASP A 44 14.84 9.60 25.55
CA ASP A 44 14.65 10.73 24.66
C ASP A 44 14.42 10.17 23.25
N PRO A 45 13.49 10.72 22.46
CA PRO A 45 13.47 10.43 21.04
C PRO A 45 14.84 10.85 20.51
N LYS A 46 15.77 9.90 20.40
CA LYS A 46 16.98 10.02 19.59
C LYS A 46 16.53 9.96 18.13
N SER A 47 15.61 10.82 17.73
CA SER A 47 15.42 11.19 16.34
C SER A 47 16.59 12.06 15.94
N SER A 48 17.76 11.43 15.83
CA SER A 48 18.76 11.92 14.91
C SER A 48 18.14 11.89 13.51
N VAL A 49 18.37 12.93 12.73
CA VAL A 49 17.86 13.12 11.34
C VAL A 49 18.61 12.18 10.36
N GLY A 50 18.80 10.92 10.76
CA GLY A 50 19.70 9.98 10.08
C GLY A 50 19.82 8.63 10.79
N MET A 51 18.75 8.14 11.43
CA MET A 51 18.74 6.74 11.85
C MET A 51 18.94 5.86 10.61
N PRO A 52 19.78 4.81 10.67
CA PRO A 52 20.06 3.96 9.51
C PRO A 52 18.75 3.37 9.02
N PHE A 53 18.36 3.77 7.81
CA PHE A 53 17.17 3.26 7.15
C PHE A 53 17.38 1.79 6.82
N SER A 54 16.40 0.95 7.15
CA SER A 54 16.51 -0.47 6.79
C SER A 54 16.37 -0.60 5.28
N LEU A 55 17.42 -1.12 4.64
CA LEU A 55 17.41 -1.38 3.20
C LEU A 55 16.31 -2.38 2.82
N GLY A 56 15.95 -3.30 3.73
CA GLY A 56 14.84 -4.23 3.51
C GLY A 56 13.50 -3.54 3.24
N PHE A 57 13.12 -2.54 4.05
CA PHE A 57 11.86 -1.80 3.82
C PHE A 57 11.89 -1.02 2.50
N PHE A 58 13.05 -0.52 2.10
CA PHE A 58 13.23 0.12 0.80
C PHE A 58 12.97 -0.85 -0.36
N LEU A 59 13.63 -2.01 -0.34
CA LEU A 59 13.53 -2.99 -1.41
C LEU A 59 12.08 -3.48 -1.56
N ILE A 60 11.38 -3.73 -0.45
CA ILE A 60 9.97 -4.13 -0.49
C ILE A 60 9.10 -3.04 -1.16
N ALA A 61 9.33 -1.76 -0.86
CA ALA A 61 8.58 -0.67 -1.48
C ALA A 61 8.84 -0.56 -3.00
N VAL A 62 10.08 -0.77 -3.43
CA VAL A 62 10.45 -0.78 -4.86
C VAL A 62 9.82 -1.98 -5.57
N ILE A 63 9.90 -3.18 -4.98
CA ILE A 63 9.31 -4.40 -5.51
C ILE A 63 7.79 -4.25 -5.62
N PHE A 64 7.13 -3.69 -4.60
CA PHE A 64 5.69 -3.40 -4.63
C PHE A 64 5.32 -2.46 -5.78
N LEU A 65 6.10 -1.40 -6.02
CA LEU A 65 5.87 -0.46 -7.12
C LEU A 65 6.00 -1.13 -8.49
N ILE A 66 6.98 -2.02 -8.67
CA ILE A 66 7.16 -2.77 -9.90
C ILE A 66 5.98 -3.72 -10.12
N PHE A 67 5.59 -4.49 -9.09
CA PHE A 67 4.44 -5.40 -9.17
C PHE A 67 3.11 -4.68 -9.45
N ASP A 68 2.91 -3.47 -8.94
CA ASP A 68 1.71 -2.68 -9.24
C ASP A 68 1.64 -2.31 -10.74
N ILE A 69 2.77 -1.94 -11.34
CA ILE A 69 2.86 -1.68 -12.79
C ILE A 69 2.60 -2.95 -13.59
N GLU A 70 3.13 -4.09 -13.16
CA GLU A 70 2.89 -5.38 -13.84
C GLU A 70 1.41 -5.78 -13.81
N ILE A 71 0.72 -5.60 -12.68
CA ILE A 71 -0.71 -5.87 -12.55
C ILE A 71 -1.53 -4.92 -13.44
N ALA A 72 -1.15 -3.65 -13.52
CA ALA A 72 -1.78 -2.69 -14.41
C ALA A 72 -1.67 -3.12 -15.89
N LEU A 73 -0.56 -3.73 -16.29
CA LEU A 73 -0.37 -4.30 -17.64
C LEU A 73 -1.19 -5.58 -17.89
N ILE A 74 -1.50 -6.36 -16.85
CA ILE A 74 -2.35 -7.56 -16.96
C ILE A 74 -3.82 -7.19 -17.20
N LEU A 75 -4.33 -6.12 -16.59
CA LEU A 75 -5.74 -5.73 -16.67
C LEU A 75 -6.31 -5.64 -18.11
N PRO A 76 -5.65 -4.99 -19.09
CA PRO A 76 -6.17 -4.90 -20.46
C PRO A 76 -6.24 -6.24 -21.21
N ILE A 77 -5.47 -7.25 -20.80
CA ILE A 77 -5.48 -8.59 -21.44
C ILE A 77 -6.88 -9.20 -21.43
N VAL A 78 -7.63 -9.01 -20.34
CA VAL A 78 -9.00 -9.53 -20.20
C VAL A 78 -9.97 -8.86 -21.19
N ILE A 79 -9.74 -7.58 -21.48
CA ILE A 79 -10.55 -6.81 -22.41
C ILE A 79 -10.25 -7.23 -23.86
N ILE A 80 -8.97 -7.41 -24.19
CA ILE A 80 -8.49 -7.76 -25.54
C ILE A 80 -8.95 -9.16 -25.98
N LEU A 81 -9.22 -10.07 -25.03
CA LEU A 81 -9.73 -11.43 -25.31
C LEU A 81 -10.93 -11.42 -26.25
N LYS A 82 -11.84 -10.45 -26.11
CA LYS A 82 -13.08 -10.37 -26.92
C LYS A 82 -12.84 -9.94 -28.36
N SER A 83 -11.71 -9.31 -28.66
CA SER A 83 -11.42 -8.67 -29.95
C SER A 83 -10.33 -9.35 -30.77
N SER A 84 -9.60 -10.28 -30.16
CA SER A 84 -8.39 -10.88 -30.74
C SER A 84 -8.57 -12.37 -31.03
N ASN A 85 -7.69 -12.93 -31.86
CA ASN A 85 -7.69 -14.36 -32.13
C ASN A 85 -7.22 -15.13 -30.89
N LEU A 86 -8.01 -16.11 -30.46
CA LEU A 86 -7.76 -16.91 -29.25
C LEU A 86 -6.36 -17.52 -29.22
N MET A 87 -5.85 -18.04 -30.33
CA MET A 87 -4.53 -18.70 -30.36
C MET A 87 -3.36 -17.72 -30.14
N ILE A 88 -3.47 -16.53 -30.73
CA ILE A 88 -2.45 -15.48 -30.56
C ILE A 88 -2.55 -14.89 -29.15
N TRP A 89 -3.76 -14.70 -28.66
CA TRP A 89 -4.00 -14.22 -27.30
C TRP A 89 -3.44 -15.19 -26.26
N THR A 90 -3.74 -16.50 -26.33
CA THR A 90 -3.24 -17.48 -25.35
C THR A 90 -1.72 -17.59 -25.37
N SER A 91 -1.09 -17.63 -26.54
CA SER A 91 0.37 -17.70 -26.65
C SER A 91 1.07 -16.46 -26.10
N ALA A 92 0.60 -15.26 -26.43
CA ALA A 92 1.18 -14.01 -25.94
C ALA A 92 1.00 -13.82 -24.42
N THR A 93 -0.17 -14.16 -23.89
CA THR A 93 -0.47 -14.05 -22.46
C THR A 93 0.33 -15.05 -21.63
N LEU A 94 0.46 -16.29 -22.09
CA LEU A 94 1.31 -17.29 -21.45
C LEU A 94 2.78 -16.85 -21.44
N PHE A 95 3.28 -16.35 -22.57
CA PHE A 95 4.65 -15.84 -22.63
C PHE A 95 4.86 -14.69 -21.63
N PHE A 96 3.93 -13.74 -21.59
CA PHE A 96 4.01 -12.61 -20.66
C PHE A 96 4.00 -13.06 -19.19
N ILE A 97 3.08 -13.95 -18.80
CA ILE A 97 3.01 -14.48 -17.43
C ILE A 97 4.29 -15.24 -17.05
N MET A 98 4.88 -16.01 -17.97
CA MET A 98 6.13 -16.73 -17.72
C MET A 98 7.30 -15.79 -17.46
N VAL A 99 7.37 -14.65 -18.16
CA VAL A 99 8.39 -13.62 -17.90
C VAL A 99 8.23 -13.01 -16.51
N LEU A 100 6.99 -12.67 -16.11
CA LEU A 100 6.71 -12.11 -14.78
C LEU A 100 7.07 -13.09 -13.65
N LEU A 101 6.68 -14.36 -13.79
CA LEU A 101 7.03 -15.41 -12.82
C LEU A 101 8.55 -15.63 -12.75
N GLY A 102 9.24 -15.55 -13.89
CA GLY A 102 10.70 -15.63 -13.94
C GLY A 102 11.39 -14.46 -13.21
N GLY A 103 10.86 -13.25 -13.36
CA GLY A 103 11.32 -12.06 -12.65
C GLY A 103 11.19 -12.20 -11.13
N LEU A 104 10.00 -12.59 -10.67
CA LEU A 104 9.74 -12.85 -9.25
C LEU A 104 10.66 -13.95 -8.69
N TYR A 105 10.87 -15.04 -9.43
CA TYR A 105 11.77 -16.12 -9.00
C TYR A 105 13.21 -15.63 -8.87
N HIS A 106 13.66 -14.78 -9.80
CA HIS A 106 14.98 -14.17 -9.72
C HIS A 106 15.12 -13.28 -8.48
N GLU A 107 14.14 -12.42 -8.19
CA GLU A 107 14.14 -11.56 -6.99
C GLU A 107 14.14 -12.38 -5.69
N TRP A 108 13.39 -13.48 -5.66
CA TRP A 108 13.39 -14.41 -4.53
C TRP A 108 14.79 -15.00 -4.30
N ASN A 109 15.44 -15.47 -5.37
CA ASN A 109 16.77 -16.08 -5.27
C ASN A 109 17.84 -15.06 -4.83
N GLN A 110 17.65 -13.78 -5.10
CA GLN A 110 18.53 -12.70 -4.62
C GLN A 110 18.30 -12.34 -3.15
N GLY A 111 17.36 -12.99 -2.47
CA GLY A 111 17.09 -12.75 -1.05
C GLY A 111 16.43 -11.40 -0.75
N ALA A 112 15.95 -10.68 -1.77
CA ALA A 112 15.27 -9.38 -1.57
C ALA A 112 13.96 -9.51 -0.78
N LEU A 113 13.36 -10.70 -0.80
CA LEU A 113 12.16 -11.09 -0.07
C LEU A 113 12.46 -11.81 1.26
N GLN A 114 13.73 -12.13 1.54
CA GLN A 114 14.11 -12.72 2.82
C GLN A 114 14.13 -11.61 3.87
N TRP A 115 13.15 -11.65 4.74
CA TRP A 115 13.17 -10.81 5.93
C TRP A 115 14.17 -11.34 6.94
N ALA A 116 14.83 -10.43 7.63
CA ALA A 116 15.78 -10.77 8.68
C ALA A 116 15.08 -11.51 9.82
N GLU A 117 15.78 -12.49 10.39
CA GLU A 117 15.69 -12.79 11.83
C GLU A 117 16.25 -11.63 12.65
#